data_AF-A0A2V9LI56-F1
#
_entry.id   AF-A0A2V9LI56-F1
#
_cell.length_a   1.000
_cell.length_b   1.000
_cell.length_c   1.000
_cell.angle_alpha   90.00
_cell.angle_beta   90.00
_cell.angle_gamma   90.00
#
_symmetry.space_group_name_H-M   'P 1'
#
loop_
_entity.id
_entity.type
_entity.pdbx_description
1 polymer ?
#
loop_
_entity_poly.entity_id
_entity_poly.type
_entity_poly.pdbx_seq_one_letter_code
_entity_poly.pdbx_strand_id
1 'polypeptide(L)'
;MASLVSFFVSLLCMRFPMIRYTLPIVVLSTVPIAHVMQKVSLLRWGKALVWSITLATGLYSCAQVAILMQEHTVNQAIRWVNLHVPPGASLSQGWPEIPVLNPEKYKIRIFFSGERMADFKRYFFDRDGRSFFPDYVLLDDLTLLEIPEEFVKTLKANYGLVAEFRRDPRLWRFTFPEWDAPHDWKYSHPRITIFQRKTTS
;
A
#
# COMPACT_ATOMS: atom_id res chain seq x y z
N MET A 1 25.37 11.93 20.33
CA MET A 1 24.49 11.17 21.25
C MET A 1 23.07 11.71 21.20
N ALA A 2 22.79 12.93 21.68
CA ALA A 2 21.43 13.50 21.70
C ALA A 2 20.75 13.59 20.31
N SER A 3 21.50 13.89 19.24
CA SER A 3 20.99 13.94 17.86
C SER A 3 20.60 12.57 17.31
N LEU A 4 21.41 11.54 17.59
CA LEU A 4 21.11 10.14 17.22
C LEU A 4 19.91 9.60 18.01
N VAL A 5 19.85 9.89 19.31
CA VAL A 5 18.70 9.51 20.14
C VAL A 5 17.43 10.22 19.66
N SER A 6 17.49 11.51 19.40
CA SER A 6 16.36 12.28 18.84
C SER A 6 15.92 11.77 17.47
N PHE A 7 16.86 11.29 16.64
CA PHE A 7 16.57 10.66 15.35
C PHE A 7 15.86 9.31 15.49
N PHE A 8 16.32 8.42 16.37
CA PHE A 8 15.61 7.16 16.61
C PHE A 8 14.26 7.37 17.27
N VAL A 9 14.15 8.37 18.17
CA VAL A 9 12.88 8.77 18.78
C VAL A 9 11.94 9.39 17.74
N SER A 10 12.41 10.21 16.80
CA SER A 10 11.55 10.79 15.76
C SER A 10 11.05 9.74 14.78
N LEU A 11 11.87 8.74 14.44
CA LEU A 11 11.44 7.56 13.66
C LEU A 11 10.37 6.74 14.40
N LEU A 12 10.51 6.56 15.73
CA LEU A 12 9.51 5.90 16.56
C LEU A 12 8.21 6.72 16.72
N CYS A 13 8.30 8.05 16.72
CA CYS A 13 7.16 8.95 16.79
C CYS A 13 6.42 9.09 15.45
N MET A 14 7.06 8.82 14.32
CA MET A 14 6.40 8.74 13.02
C MET A 14 5.55 7.47 12.95
N ARG A 15 4.29 7.59 13.39
CA ARG A 15 3.25 6.54 13.29
C ARG A 15 3.01 6.01 11.87
N PHE A 16 3.44 6.76 10.85
CA PHE A 16 3.33 6.38 9.44
C PHE A 16 4.72 6.04 8.89
N PRO A 17 5.17 4.78 8.98
CA PRO A 17 6.47 4.37 8.45
C PRO A 17 6.40 4.24 6.92
N MET A 18 6.13 5.34 6.22
CA MET A 18 6.35 5.35 4.77
C MET A 18 7.85 5.31 4.53
N ILE A 19 8.31 4.18 4.04
CA ILE A 19 9.71 3.86 3.73
C ILE A 19 10.40 5.01 2.97
N ARG A 20 9.69 5.70 2.07
CA ARG A 20 10.22 6.86 1.31
C ARG A 20 10.48 8.11 2.13
N TYR A 21 9.71 8.44 3.17
CA TYR A 21 9.94 9.66 3.95
C TYR A 21 11.11 9.56 4.91
N THR A 22 11.57 8.34 5.19
CA THR A 22 12.76 8.13 6.02
C THR A 22 14.07 8.26 5.25
N LEU A 23 14.05 8.16 3.91
CA LEU A 23 15.25 8.29 3.05
C LEU A 23 15.95 9.66 3.20
N PRO A 24 15.26 10.82 3.12
CA PRO A 24 15.87 12.12 3.36
C PRO A 24 16.46 12.24 4.78
N ILE A 25 15.80 11.64 5.77
CA ILE A 25 16.25 11.70 7.16
C ILE A 25 17.56 10.92 7.32
N VAL A 26 17.74 9.79 6.60
CA VAL A 26 19.01 9.07 6.57
C VAL A 26 20.13 9.96 6.01
N VAL A 27 19.90 10.66 4.90
CA VAL A 27 20.90 11.58 4.32
C VAL A 27 21.25 12.69 5.31
N LEU A 28 20.25 13.32 5.92
CA LEU A 28 20.45 14.40 6.91
C LEU A 28 21.16 13.90 8.17
N SER A 29 21.01 12.61 8.53
CA SER A 29 21.70 12.01 9.66
C SER A 29 23.21 11.81 9.43
N THR A 30 23.69 11.82 8.17
CA THR A 30 25.12 11.61 7.88
C THR A 30 26.01 12.73 8.43
N VAL A 31 25.55 13.98 8.42
CA VAL A 31 26.31 15.16 8.90
C VAL A 31 26.57 15.09 10.43
N PRO A 32 25.56 14.90 11.30
CA PRO A 32 25.80 14.73 12.73
C PRO A 32 26.57 13.45 13.06
N ILE A 33 26.41 12.36 12.28
CA ILE A 33 27.23 11.14 12.43
C ILE A 33 28.70 11.46 12.16
N ALA A 34 29.01 12.13 11.04
CA ALA A 34 30.37 12.54 10.70
C ALA A 34 30.97 13.52 11.73
N HIS A 35 30.18 14.46 12.24
CA HIS A 35 30.63 15.38 13.28
C HIS A 35 30.95 14.66 14.61
N VAL A 36 30.15 13.66 14.98
CA VAL A 36 30.44 12.80 16.14
C VAL A 36 31.70 11.96 15.88
N MET A 37 31.87 11.40 14.67
CA MET A 37 33.07 10.65 14.30
C MET A 37 34.36 11.47 14.46
N GLN A 38 34.32 12.77 14.15
CA GLN A 38 35.48 13.65 14.30
C GLN A 38 35.85 13.91 15.77
N LYS A 39 34.88 13.88 16.70
CA LYS A 39 35.08 14.21 18.12
C LYS A 39 35.32 13.01 19.03
N VAL A 40 35.00 11.79 18.57
CA VAL A 40 35.22 10.57 19.36
C VAL A 40 36.72 10.24 19.39
N SER A 41 37.39 10.55 20.51
CA SER A 41 38.77 10.14 20.75
C SER A 41 38.86 8.62 20.97
N LEU A 42 39.39 7.94 19.95
CA LEU A 42 40.31 6.78 20.00
C LEU A 42 40.11 5.59 20.97
N LEU A 43 38.96 5.37 21.61
CA LEU A 43 38.65 4.03 22.14
C LEU A 43 38.18 3.15 20.96
N ARG A 44 38.88 2.02 20.72
CA ARG A 44 38.57 1.06 19.63
C ARG A 44 37.08 0.73 19.53
N TRP A 45 36.42 0.60 20.68
CA TRP A 45 34.98 0.34 20.79
C TRP A 45 34.09 1.49 20.30
N GLY A 46 34.49 2.75 20.52
CA GLY A 46 33.75 3.92 20.02
C GLY A 46 33.78 4.01 18.50
N LYS A 47 34.94 3.75 17.88
CA LYS A 47 35.05 3.67 16.41
C LYS A 47 34.23 2.51 15.84
N ALA A 48 34.32 1.33 16.45
CA ALA A 48 33.54 0.16 16.03
C ALA A 48 32.03 0.42 16.11
N LEU A 49 31.55 1.03 17.20
CA LEU A 49 30.14 1.37 17.36
C LEU A 49 29.66 2.33 16.27
N VAL A 50 30.41 3.38 15.99
CA VAL A 50 30.00 4.35 14.96
C VAL A 50 30.00 3.72 13.57
N TRP A 51 31.03 2.93 13.22
CA TRP A 51 31.04 2.18 11.96
C TRP A 51 29.87 1.21 11.83
N SER A 52 29.51 0.51 12.91
CA SER A 52 28.34 -0.37 12.92
C SER A 52 27.04 0.39 12.70
N ILE A 53 26.87 1.57 13.32
CA ILE A 53 25.69 2.42 13.10
C ILE A 53 25.65 2.91 11.65
N THR A 54 26.76 3.42 11.12
CA THR A 54 26.82 3.90 9.73
C THR A 54 26.52 2.79 8.73
N LEU A 55 27.10 1.60 8.93
CA LEU A 55 26.85 0.43 8.10
C LEU A 55 25.39 -0.03 8.20
N ALA A 56 24.83 -0.09 9.41
CA ALA A 56 23.43 -0.45 9.62
C ALA A 56 22.47 0.55 8.93
N THR A 57 22.75 1.86 9.03
CA THR A 57 21.97 2.90 8.35
C THR A 57 22.09 2.80 6.83
N GLY A 58 23.29 2.55 6.29
CA GLY A 58 23.49 2.34 4.86
C GLY A 58 22.75 1.10 4.33
N LEU A 59 22.87 -0.03 5.04
CA LEU A 59 22.15 -1.26 4.72
C LEU A 59 20.64 -1.06 4.81
N TYR A 60 20.16 -0.30 5.79
CA TYR A 60 18.76 0.08 5.92
C TYR A 60 18.29 0.86 4.69
N SER A 61 19.01 1.91 4.27
CA SER A 61 18.65 2.65 3.04
C SER A 61 18.68 1.79 1.78
N CYS A 62 19.68 0.92 1.61
CA CYS A 62 19.72 -0.01 0.48
C CYS A 62 18.51 -0.95 0.48
N ALA A 63 18.13 -1.47 1.65
CA ALA A 63 16.93 -2.29 1.79
C ALA A 63 15.65 -1.54 1.43
N GLN A 64 15.53 -0.28 1.86
CA GLN A 64 14.39 0.57 1.50
C GLN A 64 14.29 0.80 0.01
N VAL A 65 15.41 1.10 -0.65
CA VAL A 65 15.45 1.23 -2.11
C VAL A 65 15.07 -0.09 -2.79
N ALA A 66 15.61 -1.22 -2.32
CA ALA A 66 15.29 -2.53 -2.88
C ALA A 66 13.79 -2.90 -2.73
N ILE A 67 13.15 -2.49 -1.63
CA ILE A 67 11.70 -2.65 -1.43
C ILE A 67 10.93 -1.80 -2.43
N LEU A 68 11.31 -0.53 -2.62
CA LEU A 68 10.66 0.40 -3.55
C LEU A 68 10.95 0.08 -5.03
N MET A 69 12.06 -0.61 -5.30
CA MET A 69 12.52 -1.21 -6.56
C MET A 69 11.54 -2.18 -7.20
N GLN A 70 10.88 -2.94 -6.35
CA GLN A 70 10.06 -4.06 -6.77
C GLN A 70 8.72 -3.60 -7.36
N GLU A 71 8.11 -4.47 -8.15
CA GLU A 71 6.84 -4.17 -8.81
C GLU A 71 5.72 -3.87 -7.80
N HIS A 72 4.91 -2.87 -8.13
CA HIS A 72 3.77 -2.42 -7.35
C HIS A 72 2.57 -3.37 -7.52
N THR A 73 1.84 -3.67 -6.44
CA THR A 73 0.65 -4.55 -6.45
C THR A 73 -0.42 -4.04 -7.42
N VAL A 74 -0.60 -2.74 -7.51
CA VAL A 74 -1.48 -2.07 -8.50
C VAL A 74 -1.10 -2.43 -9.95
N ASN A 75 0.19 -2.42 -10.30
CA ASN A 75 0.63 -2.77 -11.65
C ASN A 75 0.39 -4.26 -11.95
N GLN A 76 0.58 -5.12 -10.95
CA GLN A 76 0.27 -6.55 -11.07
C GLN A 76 -1.23 -6.76 -11.30
N ALA A 77 -2.10 -6.04 -10.56
CA ALA A 77 -3.54 -6.07 -10.75
C ALA A 77 -3.97 -5.58 -12.14
N ILE A 78 -3.42 -4.45 -12.62
CA ILE A 78 -3.67 -3.93 -13.99
C ILE A 78 -3.33 -4.99 -15.04
N ARG A 79 -2.13 -5.59 -14.92
CA ARG A 79 -1.66 -6.63 -15.84
C ARG A 79 -2.60 -7.83 -15.82
N TRP A 80 -3.00 -8.28 -14.63
CA TRP A 80 -3.92 -9.40 -14.48
C TRP A 80 -5.27 -9.11 -15.13
N VAL A 81 -5.86 -7.93 -14.87
CA VAL A 81 -7.14 -7.52 -15.48
C VAL A 81 -7.03 -7.51 -17.00
N ASN A 82 -5.95 -6.96 -17.54
CA ASN A 82 -5.74 -6.90 -18.98
C ASN A 82 -5.62 -8.26 -19.66
N LEU A 83 -5.15 -9.28 -18.94
CA LEU A 83 -4.96 -10.64 -19.44
C LEU A 83 -6.18 -11.54 -19.23
N HIS A 84 -6.93 -11.37 -18.14
CA HIS A 84 -7.95 -12.34 -17.71
C HIS A 84 -9.39 -11.81 -17.81
N VAL A 85 -9.59 -10.49 -17.81
CA VAL A 85 -10.94 -9.91 -17.91
C VAL A 85 -11.29 -9.67 -19.37
N PRO A 86 -12.42 -10.23 -19.86
CA PRO A 86 -12.81 -10.03 -21.25
C PRO A 86 -13.20 -8.57 -21.52
N PRO A 87 -12.94 -8.05 -22.75
CA PRO A 87 -13.43 -6.74 -23.16
C PRO A 87 -14.96 -6.63 -23.01
N GLY A 88 -15.44 -5.45 -22.61
CA GLY A 88 -16.86 -5.17 -22.40
C GLY A 88 -17.43 -5.65 -21.06
N ALA A 89 -16.65 -6.40 -20.27
CA ALA A 89 -17.03 -6.78 -18.90
C ALA A 89 -17.30 -5.54 -18.04
N SER A 90 -18.22 -5.70 -17.10
CA SER A 90 -18.52 -4.69 -16.09
C SER A 90 -17.63 -4.87 -14.86
N LEU A 91 -16.88 -3.82 -14.50
CA LEU A 91 -16.02 -3.82 -13.33
C LEU A 91 -16.44 -2.72 -12.37
N SER A 92 -16.38 -3.03 -11.09
CA SER A 92 -16.59 -2.08 -10.01
C SER A 92 -15.30 -1.94 -9.21
N GLN A 93 -14.81 -0.72 -9.02
CA GLN A 93 -13.60 -0.46 -8.25
C GLN A 93 -13.79 0.72 -7.29
N GLY A 94 -12.98 0.71 -6.23
CA GLY A 94 -13.05 1.70 -5.19
C GLY A 94 -12.69 3.09 -5.71
N TRP A 95 -11.43 3.25 -6.08
CA TRP A 95 -10.85 4.52 -6.53
C TRP A 95 -10.66 4.52 -8.04
N PRO A 96 -10.89 5.64 -8.75
CA PRO A 96 -10.57 5.72 -10.17
C PRO A 96 -9.06 5.58 -10.46
N GLU A 97 -8.21 5.93 -9.50
CA GLU A 97 -6.76 5.87 -9.63
C GLU A 97 -6.18 4.46 -9.37
N ILE A 98 -6.96 3.52 -8.83
CA ILE A 98 -6.43 2.26 -8.29
C ILE A 98 -7.37 1.06 -8.54
N PRO A 99 -6.98 0.13 -9.41
CA PRO A 99 -6.06 0.32 -10.53
C PRO A 99 -6.64 1.29 -11.59
N VAL A 100 -5.76 1.98 -12.32
CA VAL A 100 -6.18 2.75 -13.51
C VAL A 100 -6.54 1.77 -14.63
N LEU A 101 -7.84 1.57 -14.84
CA LEU A 101 -8.37 0.68 -15.87
C LEU A 101 -8.72 1.45 -17.14
N ASN A 102 -8.66 0.78 -18.30
CA ASN A 102 -9.01 1.39 -19.57
C ASN A 102 -10.55 1.49 -19.73
N PRO A 103 -11.15 2.70 -19.73
CA PRO A 103 -12.60 2.88 -19.85
C PRO A 103 -13.13 2.56 -21.25
N GLU A 104 -12.29 2.51 -22.28
CA GLU A 104 -12.69 2.09 -23.63
C GLU A 104 -12.86 0.56 -23.72
N LYS A 105 -12.09 -0.19 -22.92
CA LYS A 105 -12.11 -1.66 -22.92
C LYS A 105 -13.17 -2.22 -21.98
N TYR A 106 -13.55 -1.48 -20.93
CA TYR A 106 -14.34 -2.00 -19.83
C TYR A 106 -15.44 -1.04 -19.39
N LYS A 107 -16.56 -1.58 -18.88
CA LYS A 107 -17.63 -0.79 -18.26
C LYS A 107 -17.31 -0.58 -16.78
N ILE A 108 -16.59 0.50 -16.47
CA ILE A 108 -16.09 0.78 -15.12
C ILE A 108 -17.13 1.58 -14.32
N ARG A 109 -17.42 1.13 -13.10
CA ARG A 109 -18.17 1.88 -12.08
C ARG A 109 -17.25 2.16 -10.89
N ILE A 110 -17.15 3.43 -10.52
CA ILE A 110 -16.45 3.88 -9.32
C ILE A 110 -17.45 3.97 -8.17
N PHE A 111 -17.12 3.41 -7.01
CA PHE A 111 -18.02 3.42 -5.85
C PHE A 111 -17.51 4.23 -4.65
N PHE A 112 -16.25 4.66 -4.61
CA PHE A 112 -15.85 5.75 -3.71
C PHE A 112 -15.97 7.10 -4.43
N SER A 113 -16.74 8.02 -3.84
CA SER A 113 -16.75 9.42 -4.25
C SER A 113 -16.53 10.32 -3.03
N GLY A 114 -15.27 10.59 -2.69
CA GLY A 114 -14.90 11.51 -1.61
C GLY A 114 -15.03 10.93 -0.20
N GLU A 115 -15.42 11.78 0.77
CA GLU A 115 -15.42 11.49 2.23
C GLU A 115 -16.47 10.49 2.72
N ARG A 116 -17.31 9.97 1.82
CA ARG A 116 -18.29 8.94 2.16
C ARG A 116 -18.12 7.77 1.19
N MET A 117 -18.02 6.57 1.74
CA MET A 117 -18.34 5.36 1.00
C MET A 117 -19.73 5.58 0.43
N ALA A 118 -19.84 5.70 -0.90
CA ALA A 118 -21.12 5.96 -1.52
C ALA A 118 -22.05 4.84 -1.06
N ASP A 119 -23.25 5.21 -0.57
CA ASP A 119 -24.20 4.31 0.09
C ASP A 119 -24.09 2.88 -0.45
N PHE A 120 -23.95 1.88 0.42
CA PHE A 120 -23.88 0.46 0.06
C PHE A 120 -24.84 0.07 -1.08
N LYS A 121 -26.03 0.69 -1.12
CA LYS A 121 -27.00 0.57 -2.20
C LYS A 121 -26.42 0.85 -3.60
N ARG A 122 -25.54 1.84 -3.79
CA ARG A 122 -24.93 2.16 -5.09
C ARG A 122 -23.97 1.09 -5.63
N TYR A 123 -23.51 0.18 -4.78
CA TYR A 123 -22.65 -0.94 -5.19
C TYR A 123 -23.43 -1.99 -5.96
N PHE A 124 -24.58 -2.37 -5.43
CA PHE A 124 -25.40 -3.46 -5.96
C PHE A 124 -26.73 -3.02 -6.51
N PHE A 125 -27.03 -1.72 -6.52
CA PHE A 125 -28.25 -1.16 -7.05
C PHE A 125 -27.93 0.08 -7.92
N ASP A 126 -28.67 0.25 -9.00
CA ASP A 126 -28.62 1.47 -9.81
C ASP A 126 -29.43 2.61 -9.15
N ARG A 127 -29.49 3.77 -9.83
CA ARG A 127 -30.24 4.94 -9.36
C ARG A 127 -31.75 4.68 -9.24
N ASP A 128 -32.25 3.69 -9.97
CA ASP A 128 -33.67 3.30 -9.99
C ASP A 128 -33.96 2.16 -9.00
N GLY A 129 -32.97 1.77 -8.19
CA GLY A 129 -33.10 0.72 -7.18
C GLY A 129 -33.09 -0.70 -7.74
N ARG A 130 -32.73 -0.89 -9.01
CA ARG A 130 -32.60 -2.23 -9.62
C ARG A 130 -31.25 -2.82 -9.27
N SER A 131 -31.23 -4.11 -8.98
CA SER A 131 -29.99 -4.79 -8.64
C SER A 131 -29.02 -4.80 -9.83
N PHE A 132 -27.84 -4.23 -9.61
CA PHE A 132 -26.71 -4.24 -10.52
C PHE A 132 -25.58 -5.07 -9.90
N PHE A 133 -25.29 -6.23 -10.49
CA PHE A 133 -24.15 -7.05 -10.09
C PHE A 133 -23.09 -6.98 -11.19
N PRO A 134 -21.99 -6.22 -11.01
CA PRO A 134 -20.88 -6.21 -11.97
C PRO A 134 -20.30 -7.62 -12.16
N ASP A 135 -19.63 -7.84 -13.29
CA ASP A 135 -18.95 -9.11 -13.54
C ASP A 135 -17.74 -9.29 -12.62
N TYR A 136 -17.06 -8.18 -12.30
CA TYR A 136 -15.92 -8.15 -11.40
C TYR A 136 -16.00 -7.02 -10.37
N VAL A 137 -15.51 -7.29 -9.16
CA VAL A 137 -15.37 -6.31 -8.07
C VAL A 137 -13.91 -6.28 -7.63
N LEU A 138 -13.32 -5.08 -7.62
CA LEU A 138 -11.96 -4.82 -7.18
C LEU A 138 -12.02 -4.07 -5.84
N LEU A 139 -11.37 -4.62 -4.83
CA LEU A 139 -11.24 -4.03 -3.50
C LEU A 139 -9.78 -3.75 -3.18
N ASP A 140 -9.57 -2.67 -2.43
CA ASP A 140 -8.30 -2.28 -1.84
C ASP A 140 -8.42 -2.09 -0.33
N ASP A 141 -7.30 -2.12 0.37
CA ASP A 141 -7.20 -1.89 1.82
C ASP A 141 -6.81 -0.44 2.18
N LEU A 142 -6.92 0.51 1.24
CA LEU A 142 -6.65 1.94 1.47
C LEU A 142 -7.87 2.70 2.02
N THR A 143 -8.99 2.00 2.15
CA THR A 143 -10.23 2.58 2.64
C THR A 143 -10.13 2.79 4.15
N LEU A 144 -10.15 4.04 4.60
CA LEU A 144 -10.22 4.40 6.03
C LEU A 144 -11.61 4.18 6.66
N LEU A 145 -12.61 3.85 5.84
CA LEU A 145 -13.98 3.62 6.24
C LEU A 145 -14.25 2.13 6.45
N GLU A 146 -15.01 1.82 7.51
CA GLU A 146 -15.42 0.45 7.81
C GLU A 146 -16.35 -0.08 6.70
N ILE A 147 -15.99 -1.24 6.12
CA ILE A 147 -16.78 -1.91 5.08
C ILE A 147 -18.06 -2.47 5.73
N PRO A 148 -19.27 -2.08 5.27
CA PRO A 148 -20.52 -2.54 5.86
C PRO A 148 -20.63 -4.07 5.81
N GLU A 149 -21.11 -4.69 6.89
CA GLU A 149 -21.30 -6.15 6.95
C GLU A 149 -22.19 -6.67 5.81
N GLU A 150 -23.21 -5.90 5.44
CA GLU A 150 -24.12 -6.23 4.34
C GLU A 150 -23.39 -6.32 2.99
N PHE A 151 -22.36 -5.48 2.79
CA PHE A 151 -21.48 -5.56 1.64
C PHE A 151 -20.69 -6.86 1.62
N VAL A 152 -20.04 -7.16 2.74
CA VAL A 152 -19.24 -8.40 2.87
C VAL A 152 -20.11 -9.63 2.66
N LYS A 153 -21.33 -9.63 3.21
CA LYS A 153 -22.30 -10.73 3.03
C LYS A 153 -22.71 -10.88 1.57
N THR A 154 -23.05 -9.78 0.90
CA THR A 154 -23.48 -9.78 -0.51
C THR A 154 -22.35 -10.21 -1.43
N LEU A 155 -21.12 -9.73 -1.18
CA LEU A 155 -19.92 -10.12 -1.92
C LEU A 155 -19.67 -11.63 -1.80
N LYS A 156 -19.64 -12.17 -0.57
CA LYS A 156 -19.40 -13.60 -0.32
C LYS A 156 -20.48 -14.49 -0.93
N ALA A 157 -21.73 -14.04 -0.92
CA ALA A 157 -22.84 -14.77 -1.52
C ALA A 157 -22.68 -14.87 -3.04
N ASN A 158 -22.42 -13.75 -3.72
CA ASN A 158 -22.53 -13.64 -5.17
C ASN A 158 -21.20 -13.72 -5.94
N TYR A 159 -20.05 -13.64 -5.26
CA TYR A 159 -18.75 -13.57 -5.91
C TYR A 159 -17.75 -14.59 -5.35
N GLY A 160 -16.85 -15.05 -6.21
CA GLY A 160 -15.67 -15.85 -5.86
C GLY A 160 -14.40 -15.01 -5.96
N LEU A 161 -13.45 -15.24 -5.05
CA LEU A 161 -12.11 -14.67 -5.14
C LEU A 161 -11.38 -15.28 -6.34
N VAL A 162 -10.84 -14.45 -7.23
CA VAL A 162 -10.10 -14.91 -8.43
C VAL A 162 -8.65 -14.43 -8.47
N ALA A 163 -8.32 -13.33 -7.80
CA ALA A 163 -6.95 -12.89 -7.64
C ALA A 163 -6.76 -12.07 -6.37
N GLU A 164 -5.57 -12.18 -5.78
CA GLU A 164 -5.13 -11.35 -4.68
C GLU A 164 -3.68 -10.92 -4.91
N PHE A 165 -3.44 -9.62 -4.84
CA PHE A 165 -2.12 -9.00 -4.94
C PHE A 165 -1.81 -8.33 -3.63
N ARG A 166 -0.94 -8.97 -2.85
CA ARG A 166 -0.50 -8.47 -1.56
C ARG A 166 1.00 -8.44 -1.53
N ARG A 167 1.56 -7.39 -0.95
CA ARG A 167 2.98 -7.31 -0.69
C ARG A 167 3.22 -6.73 0.68
N ASP A 168 3.88 -7.52 1.51
CA ASP A 168 4.33 -7.08 2.81
C ASP A 168 5.78 -6.58 2.65
N PRO A 169 6.07 -5.29 2.78
CA PRO A 169 7.44 -4.80 2.73
C PRO A 169 8.25 -5.44 3.86
N ARG A 170 9.31 -6.17 3.52
CA ARG A 170 10.10 -6.92 4.49
C ARG A 170 11.59 -6.67 4.30
N LEU A 171 12.29 -6.51 5.42
CA LEU A 171 13.74 -6.60 5.51
C LEU A 171 14.09 -7.80 6.39
N TRP A 172 14.65 -8.85 5.77
CA TRP A 172 14.92 -10.14 6.45
C TRP A 172 13.63 -10.73 7.06
N ARG A 173 13.58 -10.86 8.40
CA ARG A 173 12.44 -11.37 9.17
C ARG A 173 11.51 -10.26 9.67
N PHE A 174 11.83 -9.00 9.42
CA PHE A 174 11.07 -7.86 9.88
C PHE A 174 10.14 -7.36 8.78
N THR A 175 8.84 -7.35 9.05
CA THR A 175 7.83 -6.73 8.19
C THR A 175 7.62 -5.29 8.63
N PHE A 176 7.65 -4.36 7.69
CA PHE A 176 7.27 -2.98 7.95
C PHE A 176 5.74 -2.89 7.90
N PRO A 177 5.09 -2.47 9.00
CA PRO A 177 3.65 -2.32 9.01
C PRO A 177 3.24 -1.11 8.16
N GLU A 178 2.34 -1.32 7.20
CA GLU A 178 1.69 -0.24 6.44
C GLU A 178 0.22 -0.09 6.91
N TRP A 179 -0.04 -0.22 8.21
CA TRP A 179 -1.39 -0.36 8.80
C TRP A 179 -2.32 0.82 8.54
N ASP A 180 -1.77 2.03 8.47
CA ASP A 180 -2.51 3.26 8.23
C ASP A 180 -1.95 3.97 6.99
N ALA A 181 -1.69 3.23 5.91
CA ALA A 181 -1.22 3.81 4.66
C ALA A 181 -2.10 5.03 4.32
N PRO A 182 -1.56 6.27 4.36
CA PRO A 182 -2.32 7.44 3.95
C PRO A 182 -2.87 7.20 2.55
N HIS A 183 -3.96 7.86 2.18
CA HIS A 183 -4.63 7.79 0.87
C HIS A 183 -3.72 7.92 -0.38
N ASP A 184 -2.41 8.10 -0.20
CA ASP A 184 -1.41 8.08 -1.25
C ASP A 184 -0.90 6.65 -1.55
N TRP A 185 -1.71 5.94 -2.32
CA TRP A 185 -1.40 4.63 -2.89
C TRP A 185 -0.09 4.57 -3.69
N LYS A 186 0.46 5.72 -4.11
CA LYS A 186 1.73 5.78 -4.84
C LYS A 186 2.92 5.46 -3.93
N TYR A 187 2.69 5.46 -2.62
CA TYR A 187 3.72 5.32 -1.59
C TYR A 187 3.47 4.18 -0.60
N SER A 188 2.38 3.44 -0.76
CA SER A 188 2.05 2.22 -0.01
C SER A 188 1.92 1.02 -0.95
N HIS A 189 1.94 -0.20 -0.42
CA HIS A 189 1.71 -1.42 -1.20
C HIS A 189 0.31 -1.98 -0.90
N PRO A 190 -0.75 -1.36 -1.44
CA PRO A 190 -2.12 -1.76 -1.12
C PRO A 190 -2.35 -3.22 -1.51
N ARG A 191 -3.09 -3.92 -0.68
CA ARG A 191 -3.64 -5.22 -1.04
C ARG A 191 -4.79 -5.01 -2.02
N ILE A 192 -4.64 -5.52 -3.23
CA ILE A 192 -5.71 -5.51 -4.23
C ILE A 192 -6.32 -6.89 -4.31
N THR A 193 -7.64 -6.98 -4.13
CA THR A 193 -8.38 -8.24 -4.17
C THR A 193 -9.42 -8.16 -5.28
N ILE A 194 -9.44 -9.15 -6.17
CA ILE A 194 -10.35 -9.20 -7.32
C ILE A 194 -11.31 -10.36 -7.16
N PHE A 195 -12.59 -10.05 -7.25
CA PHE A 195 -13.68 -10.99 -7.17
C PHE A 195 -14.41 -11.07 -8.51
N GLN A 196 -14.81 -12.27 -8.90
CA GLN A 196 -15.64 -12.52 -10.08
C GLN A 196 -17.02 -13.00 -9.64
N ARG A 197 -18.06 -12.51 -10.31
CA ARG A 197 -19.44 -12.94 -10.06
C ARG A 197 -19.57 -14.43 -10.34
N LYS A 198 -20.15 -15.17 -9.39
CA LYS A 198 -20.46 -16.60 -9.57
C LYS A 198 -21.52 -16.70 -10.67
N THR A 199 -21.27 -17.55 -11.65
CA THR A 199 -22.30 -17.97 -12.59
C THR A 199 -23.32 -18.80 -11.81
N THR A 200 -24.56 -18.33 -11.71
CA THR A 200 -25.68 -19.19 -11.32
C THR A 200 -25.88 -20.19 -12.45
N SER A 201 -25.46 -21.44 -12.23
CA SER A 201 -25.82 -22.60 -13.04
C SER A 201 -27.30 -22.93 -12.88
#